data_AF-A0A9D9NA17-F1
#
_entry.id   AF-A0A9D9NA17-F1
#
_cell.length_a   1.000
_cell.length_b   1.000
_cell.length_c   1.000
_cell.angle_alpha   90.00
_cell.angle_beta   90.00
_cell.angle_gamma   90.00
#
_symmetry.space_group_name_H-M   'P 1'
#
loop_
_entity.id
_entity.type
_entity.pdbx_description
1 polymer ?
#
loop_
_entity_poly.entity_id
_entity_poly.type
_entity_poly.pdbx_seq_one_letter_code
_entity_poly.pdbx_strand_id
1 'polypeptide(L)'
;MLGSGPDEEILLCMLFPHINRQGDDLVIENVRLNKKWIFNSSLGQWEKYSGYILTEKERLVMNYAVNGLDVRQTAALMNKSVETVKDYRKS
;
A
#
# COMPACT_ATOMS: atom_id res chain seq x y z
N MET A 1 9.72 -25.98 4.71
CA MET A 1 9.80 -24.57 4.27
C MET A 1 8.56 -24.29 3.44
N LEU A 2 7.53 -23.71 4.03
CA LEU A 2 6.32 -23.31 3.31
C LEU A 2 6.56 -21.88 2.81
N GLY A 3 7.03 -21.76 1.56
CA GLY A 3 7.06 -20.47 0.90
C GLY A 3 5.62 -20.11 0.52
N SER A 4 5.08 -19.05 1.10
CA SER A 4 3.76 -18.53 0.73
C SER A 4 3.78 -18.12 -0.74
N GLY A 5 3.13 -18.91 -1.59
CA GLY A 5 3.00 -18.65 -3.01
C GLY A 5 2.20 -17.37 -3.29
N PRO A 6 2.25 -16.86 -4.53
CA PRO A 6 1.52 -15.65 -4.94
C PRO A 6 0.02 -15.71 -4.58
N ASP A 7 -0.58 -16.89 -4.59
CA ASP A 7 -2.01 -17.09 -4.28
C ASP A 7 -2.38 -16.79 -2.82
N GLU A 8 -1.52 -17.15 -1.85
CA GLU A 8 -1.75 -16.83 -0.42
C GLU A 8 -1.60 -15.31 -0.17
N GLU A 9 -0.68 -14.67 -0.89
CA GLU A 9 -0.47 -13.23 -0.79
C GLU A 9 -1.63 -12.43 -1.39
N ILE A 10 -2.21 -12.91 -2.49
CA ILE A 10 -3.41 -12.33 -3.11
C ILE A 10 -4.62 -12.53 -2.19
N LEU A 11 -4.77 -13.72 -1.59
CA LEU A 11 -5.84 -14.00 -0.62
C LEU A 11 -5.80 -13.01 0.56
N LEU A 12 -4.60 -12.76 1.11
CA LEU A 12 -4.40 -11.75 2.15
C LEU A 12 -4.74 -10.32 1.68
N CYS A 13 -4.56 -10.01 0.39
CA CYS A 13 -4.97 -8.74 -0.18
C CYS A 13 -6.49 -8.64 -0.35
N MET A 14 -7.17 -9.75 -0.64
CA MET A 14 -8.63 -9.82 -0.75
C MET A 14 -9.35 -9.75 0.61
N LEU A 15 -8.71 -10.16 1.71
CA LEU A 15 -9.29 -10.12 3.06
C LEU A 15 -9.37 -8.69 3.64
N PHE A 16 -8.56 -7.75 3.15
CA PHE A 16 -8.58 -6.33 3.56
C PHE A 16 -8.49 -5.40 2.35
N PRO A 17 -9.47 -5.44 1.44
CA PRO A 17 -9.25 -4.92 0.12
C PRO A 17 -9.52 -3.41 0.06
N HIS A 18 -8.48 -2.64 -0.27
CA HIS A 18 -8.68 -1.37 -0.97
C HIS A 18 -8.70 -1.68 -2.46
N ILE A 19 -9.90 -1.99 -2.98
CA ILE A 19 -10.10 -2.20 -4.42
C ILE A 19 -10.15 -0.84 -5.08
N ASN A 20 -9.28 -0.61 -6.06
CA ASN A 20 -9.28 0.59 -6.85
C ASN A 20 -9.31 0.23 -8.34
N ARG A 21 -9.89 1.10 -9.16
CA ARG A 21 -9.82 0.99 -10.62
C ARG A 21 -8.79 1.99 -11.12
N GLN A 22 -7.80 1.51 -11.85
CA GLN A 22 -6.80 2.36 -12.47
C GLN A 22 -6.91 2.19 -14.00
N GLY A 23 -7.74 3.02 -14.63
CA GLY A 23 -8.17 2.78 -16.01
C GLY A 23 -9.13 1.59 -16.09
N ASP A 24 -8.84 0.66 -17.01
CA ASP A 24 -9.61 -0.59 -17.18
C ASP A 24 -9.14 -1.72 -16.25
N ASP A 25 -8.00 -1.54 -15.59
CA ASP A 25 -7.40 -2.58 -14.76
C ASP A 25 -7.95 -2.58 -13.33
N LEU A 26 -8.24 -3.78 -12.84
CA LEU A 26 -8.62 -4.00 -11.45
C LEU A 26 -7.36 -4.09 -10.59
N VAL A 27 -7.29 -3.25 -9.57
CA VAL A 27 -6.15 -3.18 -8.67
C VAL A 27 -6.61 -3.54 -7.26
N ILE A 28 -5.89 -4.47 -6.63
CA ILE A 28 -6.08 -4.81 -5.21
C ILE A 28 -4.82 -4.41 -4.46
N GLU A 29 -4.99 -3.61 -3.43
CA GLU A 29 -3.90 -3.16 -2.57
C GLU A 29 -4.16 -3.56 -1.12
N ASN A 30 -3.12 -4.10 -0.49
CA ASN A 30 -3.03 -4.27 0.96
C ASN A 30 -1.94 -3.36 1.51
N VAL A 31 -2.38 -2.20 2.01
CA VAL A 31 -1.50 -1.16 2.58
C VAL A 31 -0.71 -1.69 3.79
N ARG A 32 -1.28 -2.61 4.58
CA ARG A 32 -0.59 -3.18 5.75
C ARG A 32 0.59 -4.05 5.35
N LEU A 33 0.39 -4.89 4.33
CA LEU A 33 1.40 -5.84 3.82
C LEU A 33 2.32 -5.22 2.75
N ASN A 34 2.06 -3.99 2.32
CA ASN A 34 2.75 -3.31 1.22
C ASN A 34 2.77 -4.15 -0.07
N LYS A 35 1.64 -4.79 -0.35
CA LYS A 35 1.45 -5.63 -1.52
C LYS A 35 0.34 -5.05 -2.37
N LYS A 36 0.63 -4.96 -3.66
CA LYS A 36 -0.31 -4.47 -4.66
C LYS A 36 -0.29 -5.43 -5.82
N TRP A 37 -1.47 -5.81 -6.28
CA TRP A 37 -1.68 -6.73 -7.38
C TRP A 37 -2.57 -6.05 -8.41
N ILE A 38 -2.26 -6.27 -9.69
CA ILE A 38 -3.03 -5.79 -10.82
C ILE A 38 -3.53 -6.98 -11.62
N PHE A 39 -4.80 -6.96 -12.01
CA PHE A 39 -5.35 -7.99 -12.86
C PHE A 39 -5.01 -7.68 -14.30
N ASN A 40 -4.17 -8.52 -14.90
CA ASN A 40 -3.87 -8.45 -16.32
C ASN A 40 -4.98 -9.15 -17.10
N SER A 41 -5.90 -8.37 -17.65
CA SER A 41 -7.06 -8.89 -18.39
C SER A 41 -6.68 -9.67 -19.66
N SER A 42 -5.54 -9.33 -20.28
CA SER A 42 -5.04 -10.02 -21.48
C SER A 42 -4.51 -11.44 -21.20
N LEU A 43 -4.02 -11.68 -19.99
CA LEU A 43 -3.48 -12.96 -19.54
C LEU A 43 -4.43 -13.70 -18.58
N GLY A 44 -5.50 -13.05 -18.14
CA GLY A 44 -6.47 -13.61 -17.20
C GLY A 44 -5.89 -13.91 -15.81
N GLN A 45 -4.81 -13.22 -15.43
CA GLN A 45 -4.04 -13.52 -14.21
C GLN A 45 -3.74 -12.26 -13.40
N TRP A 46 -3.51 -12.46 -12.10
CA TRP A 46 -3.01 -11.42 -11.21
C TRP A 46 -1.49 -11.33 -11.29
N GLU A 47 -0.99 -10.13 -11.47
CA GLU A 47 0.44 -9.84 -11.52
C GLU A 47 0.80 -8.91 -10.37
N LYS A 48 1.99 -9.12 -9.80
CA LYS A 48 2.48 -8.24 -8.75
C LYS A 48 2.71 -6.87 -9.37
N TYR A 49 2.04 -5.86 -8.82
CA TYR A 49 2.14 -4.51 -9.35
C TYR A 49 3.57 -4.00 -9.16
N SER A 50 4.23 -3.68 -10.27
CA SER A 50 5.62 -3.22 -10.33
C SER A 50 5.76 -1.69 -10.36
N GLY A 51 4.65 -0.94 -10.28
CA GLY A 51 4.68 0.51 -10.16
C GLY A 51 5.10 0.98 -8.75
N TYR A 52 4.90 2.27 -8.44
CA TYR A 52 5.37 2.86 -7.18
C TYR A 52 4.87 2.07 -5.95
N ILE A 53 5.82 1.48 -5.23
CA ILE A 53 5.60 0.81 -3.95
C ILE A 53 5.96 1.83 -2.86
N LEU A 54 5.05 2.06 -1.92
CA LEU A 54 5.30 2.96 -0.81
C LEU A 54 6.55 2.50 -0.05
N THR A 55 7.45 3.45 0.19
CA THR A 55 8.55 3.23 1.13
C THR A 55 7.99 3.03 2.54
N GLU A 56 8.78 2.42 3.42
CA GLU A 56 8.37 2.17 4.81
C GLU A 56 7.89 3.46 5.51
N LYS A 57 8.52 4.59 5.20
CA LYS A 57 8.20 5.90 5.77
C LYS A 57 6.83 6.40 5.30
N GLU A 58 6.55 6.29 4.01
CA GLU A 58 5.27 6.70 3.42
C GLU A 58 4.13 5.82 3.92
N ARG A 59 4.39 4.51 4.07
CA ARG A 59 3.46 3.57 4.68
C ARG A 59 3.13 3.93 6.13
N LEU A 60 4.13 4.30 6.92
CA LEU A 60 3.93 4.76 8.30
C LEU A 60 3.04 5.99 8.36
N VAL A 61 3.31 7.00 7.52
CA VAL A 61 2.50 8.22 7.42
C VAL A 61 1.06 7.92 7.01
N MET A 62 0.87 7.07 6.00
CA MET A 62 -0.46 6.61 5.56
C MET A 62 -1.21 5.88 6.67
N ASN A 63 -0.55 4.95 7.37
CA ASN A 63 -1.16 4.20 8.46
C ASN A 63 -1.60 5.12 9.60
N TYR A 64 -0.76 6.07 10.03
CA TYR A 64 -1.16 7.05 11.06
C TYR A 64 -2.33 7.92 10.61
N ALA A 65 -2.34 8.37 9.35
CA ALA A 65 -3.45 9.15 8.81
C ALA A 65 -4.78 8.37 8.80
N VAL A 66 -4.77 7.08 8.42
CA VAL A 66 -5.96 6.22 8.44
C VAL A 66 -6.48 6.00 9.87
N ASN A 67 -5.59 6.02 10.87
CA ASN A 67 -5.96 5.94 12.28
C ASN A 67 -6.36 7.32 12.88
N GLY A 68 -6.51 8.35 12.06
CA GLY A 68 -7.02 9.66 12.46
C GLY A 68 -5.97 10.61 13.05
N LEU A 69 -4.68 10.28 12.93
CA LEU A 69 -3.62 11.18 13.40
C LEU A 69 -3.40 12.31 12.41
N ASP A 70 -3.21 13.52 12.95
CA ASP A 70 -2.81 14.67 12.16
C ASP A 70 -1.30 14.65 11.84
N VAL A 71 -0.88 15.56 10.98
CA VAL A 71 0.51 15.66 10.51
C VAL A 71 1.51 16.01 11.63
N ARG A 72 1.08 16.73 12.66
CA ARG A 72 1.94 17.12 13.80
C ARG A 72 2.12 15.94 14.75
N GLN A 73 1.03 15.22 15.04
CA GLN A 73 1.05 13.99 15.81
C GLN A 73 1.91 12.91 15.13
N THR A 74 1.77 12.77 13.82
CA THR A 74 2.59 11.87 13.01
C THR A 74 4.08 12.25 13.06
N ALA A 75 4.40 13.54 12.93
CA ALA A 75 5.77 14.04 13.02
C ALA A 75 6.39 13.77 14.40
N ALA A 76 5.63 13.96 15.47
CA ALA A 76 6.06 13.64 16.84
C ALA A 76 6.35 12.14 17.01
N LEU A 77 5.45 11.26 16.54
CA LEU A 77 5.65 9.81 16.63
C LEU A 77 6.84 9.30 15.81
N MET A 78 7.10 9.92 14.66
CA MET A 78 8.21 9.55 13.79
C MET A 78 9.55 10.19 14.19
N ASN A 79 9.55 11.08 15.21
CA ASN A 79 10.69 11.92 15.57
C ASN A 79 11.27 12.66 14.34
N LYS A 80 10.40 13.31 13.57
CA LYS A 80 10.71 14.07 12.36
C LYS A 80 10.06 15.45 12.40
N SER A 81 10.48 16.36 11.51
CA SER A 81 9.79 17.64 11.31
C SER A 81 8.49 17.44 10.53
N VAL A 82 7.57 18.39 10.68
CA VAL A 82 6.30 18.41 9.94
C VAL A 82 6.56 18.51 8.43
N GLU A 83 7.59 19.26 8.03
CA GLU A 83 8.01 19.41 6.63
C GLU A 83 8.43 18.06 6.05
N THR A 84 9.26 17.30 6.77
CA THR A 84 9.70 15.96 6.33
C THR A 84 8.53 14.99 6.18
N VAL A 85 7.55 15.02 7.09
CA VAL A 85 6.34 14.17 6.99
C VAL A 85 5.46 14.58 5.81
N LYS A 86 5.37 15.87 5.51
CA LYS A 86 4.63 16.37 4.33
C LYS A 86 5.29 15.92 3.03
N ASP A 87 6.62 15.85 2.98
CA ASP A 87 7.33 15.37 1.79
C ASP A 87 7.06 13.89 1.53
N TYR A 88 6.87 13.07 2.58
CA TYR A 88 6.44 11.67 2.44
C TYR A 88 5.00 11.50 1.91
N ARG A 89 4.23 12.57 1.76
CA ARG A 89 2.87 12.53 1.18
C ARG A 89 2.83 12.92 -0.29
N LYS A 90 3.93 13.46 -0.83
CA LYS A 90 4.00 14.03 -2.19
C LYS A 90 4.57 13.09 -3.24
N SER A 91 5.16 11.97 -2.84
CA SER A 91 5.73 10.97 -3.75
C SER A 91 4.65 10.11 -4.41
#